data_AF-A0A929PKN5-F1
#
_entry.id   AF-A0A929PKN5-F1
#
_cell.length_a   1.000
_cell.length_b   1.000
_cell.length_c   1.000
_cell.angle_alpha   90.00
_cell.angle_beta   90.00
_cell.angle_gamma   90.00
#
_symmetry.space_group_name_H-M   'P 1'
#
loop_
_entity.id
_entity.type
_entity.pdbx_description
1 polymer ?
#
loop_
_entity_poly.entity_id
_entity_poly.type
_entity_poly.pdbx_seq_one_letter_code
_entity_poly.pdbx_strand_id
1 'polypeptide(L)' 'MSDIPEGYRMSEVGVIPEEWEVKTLGEIVRKFFYCGTPSRQFEDYWNGNNPWITRAVF' A
#
# COMPACT_ATOMS: atom_id res chain seq x y z
N MET A 1 -34.70 5.01 -0.92
CA MET A 1 -33.67 5.64 -1.76
C MET A 1 -32.51 5.89 -0.83
N SER A 2 -31.31 5.44 -1.13
CA SER A 2 -30.20 5.50 -0.16
C SER A 2 -29.87 6.96 0.18
N ASP A 3 -30.10 7.36 1.42
CA ASP A 3 -29.81 8.71 1.90
C ASP A 3 -28.29 8.87 2.05
N ILE A 4 -27.67 9.48 1.05
CA ILE A 4 -26.25 9.86 1.13
C ILE A 4 -26.17 11.08 2.05
N PRO A 5 -25.32 11.06 3.11
CA PRO A 5 -25.17 12.20 4.01
C PRO A 5 -24.74 13.46 3.26
N GLU A 6 -25.13 14.64 3.78
CA GLU A 6 -24.68 15.93 3.25
C GLU A 6 -23.14 16.03 3.29
N GLY A 7 -22.53 16.53 2.21
CA GLY A 7 -21.08 16.59 2.04
C GLY A 7 -20.45 15.27 1.55
N TYR A 8 -21.25 14.27 1.20
CA TYR A 8 -20.78 13.01 0.63
C TYR A 8 -21.40 12.75 -0.75
N ARG A 9 -20.70 11.97 -1.57
CA ARG A 9 -21.15 11.52 -2.88
C ARG A 9 -20.95 10.02 -3.05
N MET A 10 -21.79 9.39 -3.85
CA MET A 10 -21.56 8.01 -4.29
C MET A 10 -20.43 7.99 -5.34
N SER A 11 -19.49 7.07 -5.19
CA SER A 11 -18.39 6.82 -6.13
C SER A 11 -18.29 5.33 -6.45
N GLU A 12 -17.38 4.95 -7.34
CA GLU A 12 -17.13 3.54 -7.70
C GLU A 12 -16.63 2.69 -6.52
N VAL A 13 -16.03 3.32 -5.50
CA VAL A 13 -15.54 2.65 -4.27
C VAL A 13 -16.51 2.79 -3.08
N GLY A 14 -17.71 3.32 -3.32
CA GLY A 14 -18.72 3.57 -2.29
C GLY A 14 -18.91 5.06 -1.97
N VAL A 15 -19.56 5.34 -0.85
CA VAL A 15 -19.84 6.71 -0.38
C VAL A 15 -18.57 7.33 0.20
N ILE A 16 -18.16 8.47 -0.36
CA ILE A 16 -16.95 9.20 0.04
C ILE A 16 -17.27 10.69 0.17
N PRO A 17 -16.45 11.48 0.88
CA PRO A 17 -16.62 12.94 0.93
C PRO A 17 -16.60 13.57 -0.47
N GLU A 18 -17.36 14.65 -0.67
CA GLU A 18 -17.44 15.34 -1.97
C GLU A 18 -16.08 15.85 -2.45
N GLU A 19 -15.24 16.30 -1.53
CA GLU A 19 -13.92 16.87 -1.79
C GLU A 19 -12.84 15.81 -2.10
N TRP A 20 -13.14 14.53 -1.88
CA TRP A 20 -12.20 13.45 -2.16
C TRP A 20 -12.24 13.05 -3.63
N GLU A 21 -11.06 12.79 -4.20
CA GLU A 21 -10.90 12.25 -5.55
C GLU A 21 -10.55 10.76 -5.49
N VAL A 22 -11.20 9.96 -6.34
CA VAL A 22 -10.83 8.54 -6.50
C VAL A 22 -9.66 8.47 -7.47
N LYS A 23 -8.54 7.90 -7.00
CA LYS A 23 -7.31 7.71 -7.76
C LYS A 23 -6.87 6.26 -7.69
N THR A 24 -6.29 5.76 -8.77
CA THR A 24 -5.53 4.52 -8.75
C THR A 24 -4.19 4.75 -8.06
N LEU A 25 -3.62 3.71 -7.43
CA LEU A 25 -2.31 3.84 -6.77
C LEU A 25 -1.21 4.29 -7.75
N GLY A 26 -1.34 3.93 -9.04
CA GLY A 26 -0.40 4.34 -10.08
C GLY A 26 -0.35 5.84 -10.37
N GLU A 27 -1.41 6.59 -10.02
CA GLU A 27 -1.46 8.04 -10.20
C GLU A 27 -0.74 8.80 -9.07
N ILE A 28 -0.64 8.20 -7.88
CA ILE A 28 -0.13 8.86 -6.67
C ILE A 28 1.25 8.33 -6.22
N VAL A 29 1.57 7.07 -6.53
CA VAL A 29 2.83 6.43 -6.15
C VAL A 29 3.87 6.63 -7.24
N ARG A 30 5.07 7.09 -6.87
CA ARG A 30 6.17 7.29 -7.84
C ARG A 30 6.68 5.99 -8.45
N LYS A 31 6.83 4.94 -7.62
CA LYS A 31 7.37 3.63 -8.02
C LYS A 31 6.85 2.52 -7.11
N PHE A 32 6.56 1.37 -7.70
CA PHE A 32 6.31 0.12 -6.98
C PHE A 32 7.60 -0.70 -6.97
N PHE A 33 7.98 -1.18 -5.79
CA PHE A 33 9.11 -2.08 -5.62
C PHE A 33 8.64 -3.39 -5.01
N TYR A 34 9.18 -4.49 -5.52
CA TYR A 34 9.06 -5.79 -4.91
C TYR A 34 10.30 -6.05 -4.04
N CYS A 35 10.11 -6.60 -2.85
CA CYS A 35 11.21 -7.06 -2.02
C CYS A 35 11.49 -8.54 -2.33
N GLY A 36 12.75 -8.90 -2.47
CA GLY A 36 13.15 -10.31 -2.63
C GLY A 36 13.26 -11.02 -1.28
N THR A 37 13.74 -12.26 -1.32
CA THR A 37 14.35 -12.90 -0.15
C THR A 37 15.69 -13.43 -0.63
N PRO A 38 16.83 -12.93 -0.11
CA PRO A 38 18.13 -13.46 -0.45
C PRO A 38 18.15 -14.97 -0.19
N SER A 39 18.94 -15.71 -0.96
CA SER A 39 19.10 -17.14 -0.66
C SER A 39 19.83 -17.30 0.68
N ARG A 40 19.33 -18.22 1.51
CA ARG A 40 19.95 -18.57 2.80
C ARG A 40 21.24 -19.37 2.65
N GLN A 41 21.55 -19.85 1.44
CA GLN A 41 22.76 -20.61 1.16
C GLN A 41 24.02 -19.73 1.09
N PHE A 42 23.86 -18.42 0.92
CA PHE A 42 24.96 -17.46 0.81
C PHE A 42 24.96 -16.57 2.06
N GLU A 43 25.84 -16.89 3.02
CA GLU A 43 25.92 -16.19 4.30
C GLU A 43 26.26 -14.71 4.15
N ASP A 44 27.05 -14.35 3.12
CA ASP A 44 27.45 -12.97 2.80
C ASP A 44 26.27 -12.03 2.49
N TYR A 45 25.08 -12.57 2.22
CA TYR A 45 23.87 -11.77 2.00
C TYR A 45 23.14 -11.40 3.31
N TRP A 46 23.57 -11.94 4.45
CA TRP A 46 22.92 -11.80 5.75
C TRP A 46 23.84 -11.11 6.77
N ASN A 47 23.29 -10.69 7.90
CA ASN A 47 24.02 -9.99 8.98
C ASN A 47 24.66 -8.64 8.61
N GLY A 48 24.20 -8.00 7.54
CA GLY A 48 24.53 -6.61 7.23
C GLY A 48 23.76 -5.60 8.09
N ASN A 49 24.06 -4.32 7.92
CA ASN A 49 23.43 -3.23 8.68
C ASN A 49 22.10 -2.73 8.07
N ASN A 50 21.67 -3.29 6.93
CA ASN A 50 20.44 -2.88 6.26
C ASN A 50 19.23 -3.52 6.95
N PRO A 51 18.25 -2.74 7.47
CA PRO A 51 17.07 -3.30 8.12
C PRO A 51 16.28 -4.22 7.19
N TRP A 52 16.02 -5.45 7.65
CA TRP A 52 15.27 -6.44 6.89
C TRP A 52 13.80 -6.46 7.31
N ILE A 53 12.92 -5.96 6.45
CA ILE A 53 11.46 -6.01 6.69
C ILE A 53 10.97 -7.42 6.33
N THR A 54 10.52 -8.18 7.33
CA THR A 54 9.99 -9.54 7.20
C THR A 54 8.62 -9.65 7.85
N ARG A 55 7.80 -10.59 7.41
CA ARG A 55 6.53 -10.96 8.08
C ARG A 55 6.75 -11.81 9.34
N ALA A 56 7.99 -12.04 9.75
CA ALA A 56 8.27 -12.76 10.99
C ALA A 56 7.72 -11.94 12.15
N VAL A 57 6.55 -12.34 12.62
CA VAL A 57 6.01 -11.92 13.91
C VAL A 57 7.00 -12.43 14.96
N PHE A 58 7.50 -11.52 15.79
CA PHE A 58 8.32 -11.85 16.95
C PHE A 58 7.47 -12.57 18.00
#